data_AF-A0A2N2JJX8-F1
#
_entry.id   AF-A0A2N2JJX8-F1
#
_cell.length_a   1.000
_cell.length_b   1.000
_cell.length_c   1.000
_cell.angle_alpha   90.00
_cell.angle_beta   90.00
_cell.angle_gamma   90.00
#
_symmetry.space_group_name_H-M   'P 1'
#
loop_
_entity.id
_entity.type
_entity.pdbx_description
1 polymer ?
#
loop_
_entity_poly.entity_id
_entity_poly.type
_entity_poly.pdbx_seq_one_letter_code
_entity_poly.pdbx_strand_id
1 'polypeptide(L)' 'MPIYEYVCDTCGQRHESIRRYSERDQAVRCATCGAEAHRALSAFAVGRGGASTGATASPAACYSGG' A
#
# COMPACT_ATOMS: atom_id res chain seq x y z
N MET A 1 -12.92 8.55 18.70
CA MET A 1 -13.50 8.13 17.40
C MET A 1 -12.56 7.06 16.83
N PRO A 2 -13.03 5.86 16.48
CA PRO A 2 -12.15 4.77 16.08
C PRO A 2 -11.42 5.08 14.76
N ILE A 3 -10.13 4.76 14.73
CA ILE A 3 -9.31 4.82 13.53
C ILE A 3 -9.39 3.44 12.87
N TYR A 4 -9.60 3.41 11.56
CA TYR A 4 -9.62 2.19 10.78
C TYR A 4 -8.56 2.25 9.69
N GLU A 5 -7.92 1.13 9.42
CA GLU A 5 -6.97 0.99 8.32
C GLU A 5 -7.72 0.48 7.07
N TYR A 6 -7.34 0.98 5.90
CA TYR A 6 -7.88 0.58 4.60
C TYR A 6 -6.74 0.21 3.67
N VAL A 7 -6.95 -0.79 2.84
CA VAL A 7 -6.00 -1.26 1.84
C VAL A 7 -6.63 -1.21 0.45
N CYS A 8 -5.91 -0.67 -0.52
CA CYS A 8 -6.34 -0.66 -1.91
C CYS A 8 -6.03 -1.99 -2.59
N ASP A 9 -7.01 -2.59 -3.25
CA ASP A 9 -6.87 -3.86 -3.97
C ASP A 9 -6.02 -3.76 -5.23
N THR A 10 -5.88 -2.55 -5.79
CA THR A 10 -5.13 -2.33 -7.04
C THR A 10 -3.65 -2.04 -6.77
N CYS A 11 -3.35 -1.08 -5.88
CA CYS A 11 -1.97 -0.65 -5.62
C CYS A 11 -1.39 -1.18 -4.29
N GLY A 12 -2.20 -1.82 -3.46
CA GLY A 12 -1.78 -2.34 -2.15
C GLY A 12 -1.45 -1.27 -1.13
N GLN A 13 -1.76 0.01 -1.40
CA GLN A 13 -1.48 1.10 -0.47
C GLN A 13 -2.41 1.02 0.74
N ARG A 14 -1.81 1.15 1.93
CA ARG A 14 -2.51 1.18 3.21
C ARG A 14 -2.61 2.62 3.69
N HIS A 15 -3.78 2.98 4.21
CA HIS A 15 -3.97 4.28 4.84
C HIS A 15 -4.90 4.19 6.04
N GLU A 16 -4.70 5.09 6.99
CA GLU A 16 -5.57 5.23 8.15
C GLU A 16 -6.66 6.28 7.89
N SER A 17 -7.87 6.01 8.37
CA SER A 17 -8.99 6.94 8.26
C SER A 17 -9.86 6.90 9.52
N ILE A 18 -10.16 8.08 10.04
CA ILE A 18 -11.08 8.25 11.17
C ILE A 18 -12.49 8.16 10.63
N ARG A 19 -13.22 7.10 10.98
CA ARG A 19 -14.59 6.89 10.51
C ARG A 19 -15.55 6.58 11.65
N ARG A 20 -16.83 6.80 11.37
CA ARG A 20 -17.90 6.33 12.25
C ARG A 20 -18.03 4.82 12.11
N TYR A 21 -18.50 4.18 13.18
CA TYR A 21 -18.70 2.73 13.20
C TYR A 21 -19.59 2.24 12.04
N SER A 22 -20.63 2.99 11.67
CA SER A 22 -21.52 2.66 10.56
C SER A 22 -20.92 2.83 9.17
N GLU A 23 -19.84 3.60 9.05
CA GLU A 23 -19.17 3.92 7.78
C GLU A 23 -17.91 3.07 7.56
N ARG A 24 -17.52 2.26 8.55
CA ARG A 24 -16.27 1.49 8.51
C ARG A 24 -16.23 0.44 7.40
N ASP A 25 -17.39 -0.03 6.96
CA ASP A 25 -17.55 -1.09 5.95
C ASP A 25 -17.85 -0.49 4.56
N GLN A 26 -17.89 0.84 4.43
CA GLN A 26 -17.97 1.50 3.12
C GLN A 26 -16.62 1.44 2.41
N ALA A 27 -16.67 1.10 1.13
CA ALA A 27 -15.52 1.19 0.25
C ALA A 27 -15.06 2.64 0.12
N VAL A 28 -13.76 2.87 0.25
CA VAL A 28 -13.15 4.19 0.09
C VAL A 28 -12.31 4.23 -1.17
N ARG A 29 -12.15 5.41 -1.75
CA ARG A 29 -11.24 5.58 -2.89
C ARG A 29 -9.82 5.74 -2.40
N CYS A 30 -8.89 5.00 -3.01
CA CYS A 30 -7.48 5.15 -2.77
C CYS A 30 -7.01 6.56 -3.18
N ALA A 31 -6.34 7.26 -2.27
CA ALA A 31 -5.78 8.59 -2.55
C ALA A 31 -4.63 8.56 -3.58
N THR A 32 -4.03 7.39 -3.83
CA THR A 32 -2.89 7.23 -4.74
C THR A 32 -3.31 6.90 -6.18
N CYS A 33 -4.31 6.03 -6.35
CA CYS A 33 -4.69 5.51 -7.68
C CYS A 33 -6.17 5.70 -8.02
N GLY A 34 -7.01 6.14 -7.08
CA GLY A 34 -8.45 6.34 -7.29
C GLY A 34 -9.29 5.06 -7.31
N ALA A 35 -8.66 3.88 -7.24
CA ALA A 35 -9.36 2.59 -7.19
C ALA A 35 -10.06 2.36 -5.84
N GLU A 36 -10.88 1.32 -5.78
CA GLU A 36 -11.57 0.91 -4.57
C GLU A 36 -10.58 0.36 -3.53
N ALA A 37 -10.86 0.65 -2.26
CA ALA A 37 -10.10 0.19 -1.12
C ALA A 37 -11.05 -0.25 -0.01
N HIS A 38 -10.72 -1.38 0.62
CA HIS A 38 -11.52 -2.00 1.65
C HIS A 38 -10.84 -1.89 3.02
N ARG A 39 -11.63 -2.01 4.07
CA ARG A 39 -11.13 -1.97 5.44
C ARG A 39 -10.19 -3.15 5.70
N ALA A 40 -8.95 -2.85 6.04
CA ALA A 40 -8.01 -3.83 6.55
C ALA A 40 -8.43 -4.22 7.98
N LEU A 41 -8.98 -5.42 8.12
CA LEU A 41 -9.13 -6.07 9.41
C LEU A 41 -7.77 -6.63 9.80
N SER A 42 -7.33 -6.40 11.04
CA SER A 42 -6.02 -6.85 11.52
C SER A 42 -5.98 -8.39 11.63
N ALA A 43 -5.85 -9.08 10.50
CA ALA A 43 -5.26 -10.40 10.44
C ALA A 43 -3.79 -10.15 10.10
N PHE A 44 -2.90 -10.54 10.99
CA PHE A 44 -1.45 -10.47 10.82
C PHE A 44 -1.03 -10.89 9.39
N ALA A 45 -0.84 -9.92 8.50
CA ALA A 45 -0.53 -10.12 7.10
C ALA A 45 0.74 -9.35 6.75
N VAL A 46 1.82 -10.11 6.88
CA VAL A 46 3.18 -9.94 6.35
C VAL A 46 3.23 -8.94 5.19
N GLY A 47 4.05 -7.90 5.37
CA GLY A 47 4.12 -6.75 4.47
C GLY A 47 4.42 -7.08 3.02
N ARG A 48 3.76 -6.35 2.13
CA ARG A 48 4.22 -6.02 0.77
C ARG A 48 3.55 -4.70 0.37
N GLY A 49 4.11 -3.60 0.84
CA GLY A 49 3.71 -2.25 0.48
C GLY A 49 4.94 -1.43 0.15
N GLY A 50 5.20 -1.22 -1.14
CA GLY A 50 6.29 -0.36 -1.62
C GLY A 50 6.89 -0.81 -2.94
N ALA A 51 6.08 -0.99 -3.99
CA ALA A 51 6.60 -0.98 -5.36
C ALA A 51 6.24 0.38 -5.97
N SER A 52 7.01 1.41 -5.63
CA SER A 52 7.26 2.53 -6.55
C SER A 52 8.62 2.29 -7.19
N THR A 53 8.53 1.76 -8.41
CA THR A 53 9.60 1.67 -9.40
C THR A 53 10.30 3.02 -9.58
N GLY A 54 11.54 3.12 -9.11
CA GLY A 54 12.56 3.99 -9.68
C GLY A 54 13.53 3.13 -10.47
N ALA A 55 13.22 2.88 -11.75
CA ALA A 55 14.19 2.32 -12.67
C ALA A 55 15.18 3.41 -13.09
N THR A 56 16.49 3.20 -12.85
CA THR A 56 17.59 3.62 -13.75
C THR A 56 18.97 3.12 -13.25
N ALA A 57 19.67 2.40 -14.14
CA ALA A 57 21.13 2.18 -14.24
C ALA A 57 21.85 1.38 -13.12
N SER A 58 22.74 0.41 -13.32
CA SER A 58 23.36 -0.30 -14.47
C SER A 58 24.09 -1.53 -13.88
N PRO A 59 24.21 -2.69 -14.57
CA PRO A 59 25.11 -3.75 -14.10
C PRO A 59 26.52 -3.43 -14.60
N ALA A 60 27.32 -2.71 -13.80
CA ALA A 60 28.74 -2.55 -14.07
C ALA A 60 29.51 -3.65 -13.33
N ALA A 61 29.67 -4.79 -14.00
CA ALA A 61 30.69 -5.76 -13.66
C ALA A 61 32.06 -5.19 -14.05
N CYS A 62 32.98 -5.07 -13.09
CA CYS A 62 34.40 -4.91 -13.36
C CYS A 62 35.22 -5.64 -12.28
N TYR A 63 35.34 -6.96 -12.45
CA TYR A 63 36.51 -7.68 -12.00
C TYR A 63 37.48 -7.74 -13.20
N SER A 64 38.65 -7.15 -13.03
CA SER A 64 39.87 -7.31 -13.85
C SER A 64 40.93 -6.69 -12.93
N GLY A 65 41.73 -7.46 -12.20
CA GLY A 65 42.74 -8.36 -12.74
C GLY A 65 44.01 -7.54 -12.95
N GLY A 66 44.90 -7.54 -11.95
CA GLY A 66 46.21 -6.90 -11.96
C GLY A 66 47.06 -7.46 -10.83
#